data_AF-A0A4R9JY80-F1
#
_entry.id   AF-A0A4R9JY80-F1
#
_cell.length_a   1.000
_cell.length_b   1.000
_cell.length_c   1.000
_cell.angle_alpha   90.00
_cell.angle_beta   90.00
_cell.angle_gamma   90.00
#
_symmetry.space_group_name_H-M   'P 1'
#
loop_
_entity.id
_entity.type
_entity.pdbx_description
1 polymer ?
#
loop_
_entity_poly.entity_id
_entity_poly.type
_entity_poly.pdbx_seq_one_letter_code
_entity_poly.pdbx_strand_id
1 'polypeptide(L)'
;MKKKKVIPRKKKKAAAKRKPVIYSEKDFIIKPSSVPGIGMGLFTKQTLYKGDTVGYYMGKIITDDDAESPKYIDSKYLLWICKDWWIYGEGRESNYTRYINHSDKPNAELVTSVRWKTARFKVLKTIPEGNEIFFDYGKDYWDNVDFKPK
;
A
#
# COMPACT_ATOMS: atom_id res chain seq x y z
N MET A 1 48.86 16.56 -42.26
CA MET A 1 47.47 16.27 -41.82
C MET A 1 47.50 15.21 -40.72
N LYS A 2 47.14 15.55 -39.46
CA LYS A 2 47.16 14.59 -38.33
C LYS A 2 45.80 13.89 -38.21
N LYS A 3 45.75 12.57 -38.46
CA LYS A 3 44.54 11.75 -38.25
C LYS A 3 44.26 11.61 -36.75
N LYS A 4 43.14 12.17 -36.27
CA LYS A 4 42.65 11.94 -34.90
C LYS A 4 42.19 10.47 -34.78
N LYS A 5 42.84 9.70 -33.91
CA LYS A 5 42.39 8.36 -33.50
C LYS A 5 41.09 8.51 -32.70
N VAL A 6 39.98 8.00 -33.24
CA VAL A 6 38.71 7.90 -32.50
C VAL A 6 38.84 6.70 -31.55
N ILE A 7 38.87 6.98 -30.25
CA ILE A 7 38.88 5.94 -29.21
C ILE A 7 37.42 5.45 -29.06
N PRO A 8 37.14 4.14 -29.16
CA PRO A 8 35.78 3.65 -29.08
C PRO A 8 35.24 3.82 -27.66
N ARG A 9 34.11 4.51 -27.52
CA ARG A 9 33.40 4.72 -26.25
C ARG A 9 32.92 3.34 -25.75
N LYS A 10 33.52 2.82 -24.68
CA LYS A 10 33.03 1.59 -24.01
C LYS A 10 31.56 1.79 -23.62
N LYS A 11 30.65 0.97 -24.17
CA LYS A 11 29.25 0.93 -23.73
C LYS A 11 29.24 0.59 -22.23
N LYS A 12 28.78 1.53 -21.39
CA LYS A 12 28.52 1.24 -19.97
C LYS A 12 27.51 0.09 -19.92
N LYS A 13 27.85 -1.03 -19.26
CA LYS A 13 26.89 -2.09 -18.98
C LYS A 13 25.72 -1.46 -18.20
N ALA A 14 24.49 -1.71 -18.64
CA ALA A 14 23.32 -1.28 -17.90
C ALA A 14 23.39 -1.84 -16.47
N ALA A 15 23.14 -1.00 -15.47
CA ALA A 15 23.09 -1.45 -14.08
C ALA A 15 22.03 -2.56 -13.95
N ALA A 16 22.35 -3.62 -13.22
CA ALA A 16 21.39 -4.69 -12.96
C ALA A 16 20.12 -4.10 -12.30
N LYS A 17 18.94 -4.43 -12.82
CA LYS A 17 17.68 -3.98 -12.24
C LYS A 17 17.56 -4.54 -10.82
N ARG A 18 17.37 -3.66 -9.83
CA ARG A 18 17.09 -4.03 -8.44
C ARG A 18 15.89 -4.99 -8.39
N LYS A 19 16.02 -6.09 -7.66
CA LYS A 19 14.89 -6.98 -7.37
C LYS A 19 13.98 -6.35 -6.32
N PRO A 20 12.65 -6.37 -6.49
CA PRO A 20 11.72 -5.91 -5.46
C PRO A 20 11.90 -6.67 -4.14
N VAL A 21 11.76 -5.95 -3.04
CA VAL A 21 11.82 -6.49 -1.67
C VAL A 21 10.41 -6.58 -1.10
N ILE A 22 10.16 -7.60 -0.27
CA ILE A 22 8.94 -7.74 0.53
C ILE A 22 9.32 -7.44 1.98
N TYR A 23 8.67 -6.43 2.56
CA TYR A 23 8.90 -5.97 3.93
C TYR A 23 7.92 -6.61 4.91
N SER A 24 8.15 -6.37 6.20
CA SER A 24 7.37 -6.90 7.32
C SER A 24 7.14 -5.84 8.40
N GLU A 25 6.30 -6.11 9.39
CA GLU A 25 5.93 -5.14 10.44
C GLU A 25 7.11 -4.40 11.10
N LYS A 26 8.23 -5.10 11.35
CA LYS A 26 9.42 -4.53 11.99
C LYS A 26 10.03 -3.36 11.22
N ASP A 27 9.78 -3.29 9.91
CA ASP A 27 10.26 -2.28 8.97
C ASP A 27 9.40 -0.99 9.01
N PHE A 28 8.34 -0.99 9.82
CA PHE A 28 7.43 0.14 9.92
C PHE A 28 7.25 0.60 11.35
N ILE A 29 6.75 1.82 11.50
CA ILE A 29 6.31 2.40 12.77
C ILE A 29 4.93 3.01 12.57
N ILE A 30 4.05 2.78 13.55
CA ILE A 30 2.74 3.41 13.63
C ILE A 30 2.86 4.59 14.59
N LYS A 31 2.47 5.78 14.13
CA LYS A 31 2.46 7.02 14.92
C LYS A 31 1.36 7.95 14.38
N PRO A 32 1.03 9.07 15.05
CA PRO A 32 0.05 10.01 14.53
C PRO A 32 0.34 10.38 13.07
N SER A 33 -0.70 10.39 12.24
CA SER A 33 -0.59 10.71 10.83
C SER A 33 -0.03 12.11 10.63
N SER A 34 0.69 12.30 9.52
CA SER A 34 1.11 13.62 9.04
C SER A 34 -0.07 14.48 8.58
N VAL A 35 -1.24 13.87 8.33
CA VAL A 35 -2.49 14.58 8.04
C VAL A 35 -3.24 14.83 9.37
N PRO A 36 -3.55 16.10 9.72
CA PRO A 36 -4.22 16.40 10.97
C PRO A 36 -5.61 15.76 11.09
N GLY A 37 -5.91 15.19 12.26
CA GLY A 37 -7.27 14.76 12.62
C GLY A 37 -7.72 13.41 12.07
N ILE A 38 -6.88 12.69 11.31
CA ILE A 38 -7.26 11.38 10.73
C ILE A 38 -6.75 10.17 11.54
N GLY A 39 -6.12 10.42 12.69
CA GLY A 39 -5.66 9.37 13.61
C GLY A 39 -4.22 8.94 13.35
N MET A 40 -3.99 7.62 13.27
CA MET A 40 -2.66 7.03 13.13
C MET A 40 -2.32 6.77 11.66
N GLY A 41 -1.02 6.75 11.35
CA GLY A 41 -0.49 6.45 10.03
C GLY A 41 0.63 5.41 10.09
N LEU A 42 0.89 4.76 8.96
CA LEU A 42 2.01 3.82 8.79
C LEU A 42 3.21 4.53 8.14
N PHE A 43 4.36 4.50 8.82
CA PHE A 43 5.59 5.15 8.36
C PHE A 43 6.69 4.11 8.18
N THR A 44 7.54 4.31 7.18
CA THR A 44 8.67 3.41 6.92
C THR A 44 9.92 3.79 7.74
N LYS A 45 10.65 2.78 8.24
CA LYS A 45 11.94 2.95 8.95
C LYS A 45 13.15 2.90 8.02
N GLN A 46 12.93 2.84 6.70
CA GLN A 46 13.97 2.80 5.69
C GLN A 46 13.45 3.38 4.37
N THR A 47 14.32 3.59 3.39
CA THR A 47 13.86 3.94 2.04
C THR A 47 13.25 2.73 1.35
N LEU A 48 12.01 2.88 0.88
CA LEU A 48 11.34 1.93 0.00
C LEU A 48 11.45 2.39 -1.45
N TYR A 49 11.52 1.44 -2.38
CA TYR A 49 11.65 1.75 -3.80
C TYR A 49 10.47 1.19 -4.59
N LYS A 50 10.22 1.79 -5.76
CA LYS A 50 9.17 1.35 -6.67
C LYS A 50 9.23 -0.17 -6.92
N GLY A 51 8.08 -0.82 -6.76
CA GLY A 51 7.88 -2.25 -6.96
C GLY A 51 7.98 -3.09 -5.69
N ASP A 52 8.52 -2.54 -4.61
CA ASP A 52 8.55 -3.22 -3.30
C ASP A 52 7.15 -3.51 -2.75
N THR A 53 7.06 -4.45 -1.84
CA THR A 53 5.81 -4.79 -1.13
C THR A 53 5.92 -4.42 0.34
N VAL A 54 5.02 -3.56 0.81
CA VAL A 54 4.94 -3.13 2.22
C VAL A 54 4.46 -4.27 3.11
N GLY A 55 3.47 -5.02 2.64
CA GLY A 55 2.85 -6.13 3.36
C GLY A 55 1.50 -6.52 2.74
N TYR A 56 0.92 -7.61 3.25
CA TYR A 56 -0.45 -8.00 2.94
C TYR A 56 -1.43 -7.27 3.87
N TYR A 57 -2.61 -6.92 3.36
CA TYR A 57 -3.73 -6.52 4.20
C TYR A 57 -4.34 -7.76 4.83
N MET A 58 -4.26 -7.84 6.16
CA MET A 58 -4.72 -9.00 6.93
C MET A 58 -5.91 -8.64 7.79
N GLY A 59 -6.77 -9.62 8.02
CA GLY A 59 -8.00 -9.49 8.77
C GLY A 59 -8.83 -10.76 8.68
N LYS A 60 -9.99 -10.72 9.32
CA LYS A 60 -10.96 -11.80 9.24
C LYS A 60 -11.57 -11.84 7.84
N ILE A 61 -11.69 -13.03 7.26
CA ILE A 61 -12.43 -13.21 6.01
C ILE A 61 -13.93 -13.27 6.31
N ILE A 62 -14.70 -12.47 5.58
CA ILE A 62 -16.17 -12.43 5.69
C ILE A 62 -16.81 -12.43 4.29
N THR A 63 -18.08 -12.81 4.25
CA THR A 63 -18.90 -12.87 3.01
C THR A 63 -19.46 -11.49 2.65
N ASP A 64 -20.11 -11.38 1.47
CA ASP A 64 -20.83 -10.16 1.07
C ASP A 64 -21.98 -9.87 2.08
N ASP A 65 -22.79 -10.88 2.42
CA ASP A 65 -23.88 -10.77 3.40
C ASP A 65 -23.38 -10.32 4.79
N ASP A 66 -22.23 -10.84 5.24
CA ASP A 66 -21.62 -10.39 6.49
C ASP A 66 -21.20 -8.92 6.39
N ALA A 67 -20.52 -8.53 5.32
CA ALA A 67 -20.03 -7.16 5.13
C ALA A 67 -21.18 -6.13 5.12
N GLU A 68 -22.35 -6.51 4.59
CA GLU A 68 -23.55 -5.69 4.56
C GLU A 68 -24.34 -5.70 5.88
N SER A 69 -24.00 -6.57 6.82
CA SER A 69 -24.72 -6.67 8.09
C SER A 69 -24.45 -5.44 8.99
N PRO A 70 -25.38 -5.08 9.90
CA PRO A 70 -25.20 -3.98 10.85
C PRO A 70 -23.95 -4.11 11.75
N LYS A 71 -23.38 -5.31 11.83
CA LYS A 71 -22.16 -5.56 12.60
C LYS A 71 -20.90 -5.01 11.92
N TYR A 72 -20.87 -4.98 10.59
CA TYR A 72 -19.66 -4.72 9.81
C TYR A 72 -19.78 -3.52 8.87
N ILE A 73 -20.99 -3.17 8.44
CA ILE A 73 -21.26 -2.13 7.42
C ILE A 73 -20.59 -0.78 7.72
N ASP A 74 -20.52 -0.38 8.98
CA ASP A 74 -19.93 0.91 9.39
C ASP A 74 -18.40 0.86 9.57
N SER A 75 -17.76 -0.30 9.34
CA SER A 75 -16.33 -0.45 9.51
C SER A 75 -15.56 0.23 8.38
N LYS A 76 -14.62 1.09 8.76
CA LYS A 76 -13.68 1.75 7.85
C LYS A 76 -12.55 0.83 7.35
N TYR A 77 -12.55 -0.43 7.78
CA TYR A 77 -11.49 -1.40 7.52
C TYR A 77 -12.00 -2.62 6.72
N LEU A 78 -13.12 -2.47 6.02
CA LEU A 78 -13.57 -3.45 5.04
C LEU A 78 -12.83 -3.28 3.73
N LEU A 79 -12.28 -4.38 3.23
CA LEU A 79 -11.58 -4.42 1.95
C LEU A 79 -12.15 -5.55 1.09
N TRP A 80 -12.80 -5.18 -0.01
CA TRP A 80 -13.33 -6.14 -0.98
C TRP A 80 -12.23 -6.71 -1.88
N ILE A 81 -12.22 -8.04 -2.08
CA ILE A 81 -11.32 -8.71 -3.02
C ILE A 81 -12.08 -9.21 -4.25
N CYS A 82 -13.15 -9.96 -4.01
CA CYS A 82 -14.05 -10.51 -5.01
C CYS A 82 -15.36 -10.95 -4.32
N LYS A 83 -16.32 -11.42 -5.13
CA LYS A 83 -17.59 -11.99 -4.62
C LYS A 83 -17.35 -12.95 -3.44
N ASP A 84 -18.12 -12.75 -2.37
CA ASP A 84 -18.07 -13.51 -1.11
C ASP A 84 -16.68 -13.52 -0.44
N TRP A 85 -15.86 -12.50 -0.69
CA TRP A 85 -14.53 -12.42 -0.11
C TRP A 85 -14.11 -10.99 0.21
N TRP A 86 -14.39 -10.62 1.46
CA TRP A 86 -13.90 -9.41 2.09
C TRP A 86 -12.83 -9.73 3.12
N ILE A 87 -11.96 -8.76 3.37
CA ILE A 87 -11.05 -8.77 4.50
C ILE A 87 -11.53 -7.69 5.48
N TYR A 88 -11.96 -8.11 6.66
CA TYR A 88 -12.30 -7.24 7.79
C TYR A 88 -11.05 -6.99 8.63
N GLY A 89 -10.43 -5.82 8.42
CA GLY A 89 -9.16 -5.41 8.98
C GLY A 89 -9.18 -4.92 10.43
N GLU A 90 -10.13 -5.37 11.25
CA GLU A 90 -10.17 -5.06 12.69
C GLU A 90 -10.03 -6.29 13.59
N GLY A 91 -9.61 -6.05 14.84
CA GLY A 91 -9.45 -7.10 15.84
C GLY A 91 -8.16 -7.90 15.68
N ARG A 92 -8.14 -9.10 16.29
CA ARG A 92 -6.94 -9.92 16.50
C ARG A 92 -6.25 -10.37 15.20
N GLU A 93 -7.01 -10.52 14.12
CA GLU A 93 -6.51 -11.00 12.82
C GLU A 93 -5.97 -9.88 11.93
N SER A 94 -6.15 -8.62 12.34
CA SER A 94 -5.63 -7.46 11.64
C SER A 94 -4.12 -7.28 11.81
N ASN A 95 -3.50 -6.48 10.95
CA ASN A 95 -2.06 -6.19 11.03
C ASN A 95 -1.73 -4.71 10.80
N TYR A 96 -0.45 -4.38 10.86
CA TYR A 96 0.10 -3.03 10.70
C TYR A 96 -0.31 -2.30 9.41
N THR A 97 -0.67 -3.01 8.33
CA THR A 97 -1.03 -2.35 7.06
C THR A 97 -2.40 -1.67 7.09
N ARG A 98 -3.24 -1.95 8.11
CA ARG A 98 -4.51 -1.24 8.31
C ARG A 98 -4.34 0.26 8.55
N TYR A 99 -3.16 0.71 8.97
CA TYR A 99 -2.86 2.11 9.26
C TYR A 99 -2.40 2.92 8.03
N ILE A 100 -2.44 2.34 6.83
CA ILE A 100 -2.12 3.08 5.61
C ILE A 100 -3.32 3.96 5.25
N ASN A 101 -3.11 5.27 5.27
CA ASN A 101 -4.16 6.27 5.06
C ASN A 101 -4.43 6.54 3.58
N HIS A 102 -5.53 7.24 3.31
CA HIS A 102 -5.90 7.68 1.98
C HIS A 102 -5.03 8.86 1.49
N SER A 103 -4.75 8.92 0.19
CA SER A 103 -4.35 10.15 -0.51
C SER A 103 -4.68 10.08 -1.99
N ASP A 104 -5.15 11.19 -2.58
CA ASP A 104 -5.30 11.36 -4.05
C ASP A 104 -3.97 11.35 -4.80
N LYS A 105 -2.84 11.51 -4.09
CA LYS A 105 -1.47 11.48 -4.65
C LYS A 105 -0.65 10.36 -4.00
N PRO A 106 -1.13 9.11 -4.06
CA PRO A 106 -0.60 8.04 -3.25
C PRO A 106 0.85 7.69 -3.60
N ASN A 107 1.51 7.00 -2.68
CA ASN A 107 2.87 6.48 -2.87
C ASN A 107 2.93 4.94 -2.86
N ALA A 108 1.81 4.27 -2.53
CA ALA A 108 1.57 2.84 -2.69
C ALA A 108 0.22 2.57 -3.39
N GLU A 109 0.08 1.39 -3.97
CA GLU A 109 -1.16 0.87 -4.56
C GLU A 109 -1.58 -0.43 -3.89
N LEU A 110 -2.89 -0.66 -3.82
CA LEU A 110 -3.43 -1.96 -3.43
C LEU A 110 -3.43 -2.90 -4.63
N VAL A 111 -2.83 -4.07 -4.49
CA VAL A 111 -2.85 -5.14 -5.50
C VAL A 111 -3.62 -6.32 -4.94
N THR A 112 -4.78 -6.59 -5.52
CA THR A 112 -5.62 -7.75 -5.17
C THR A 112 -5.32 -8.94 -6.07
N SER A 113 -5.57 -10.13 -5.55
CA SER A 113 -5.49 -11.39 -6.29
C SER A 113 -6.75 -12.18 -6.03
N VAL A 114 -7.60 -12.33 -7.04
CA VAL A 114 -8.82 -13.14 -6.95
C VAL A 114 -8.49 -14.63 -6.76
N ARG A 115 -7.48 -15.14 -7.49
CA ARG A 115 -7.06 -16.55 -7.41
C ARG A 115 -6.58 -16.94 -6.02
N TRP A 116 -5.82 -16.06 -5.38
CA TRP A 116 -5.22 -16.31 -4.07
C TRP A 116 -6.00 -15.65 -2.92
N LYS A 117 -7.03 -14.89 -3.26
CA LYS A 117 -7.91 -14.16 -2.36
C LYS A 117 -7.16 -13.30 -1.34
N THR A 118 -6.18 -12.55 -1.84
CA THR A 118 -5.26 -11.72 -1.05
C THR A 118 -5.20 -10.30 -1.57
N ALA A 119 -4.85 -9.37 -0.68
CA ALA A 119 -4.53 -7.99 -0.97
C ALA A 119 -3.15 -7.64 -0.41
N ARG A 120 -2.32 -6.95 -1.18
CA ARG A 120 -1.01 -6.43 -0.71
C ARG A 120 -0.75 -5.02 -1.20
N PHE A 121 0.01 -4.26 -0.43
CA PHE A 121 0.42 -2.92 -0.82
C PHE A 121 1.75 -2.95 -1.54
N LYS A 122 1.77 -2.40 -2.75
CA LYS A 122 2.96 -2.28 -3.59
C LYS A 122 3.37 -0.82 -3.70
N VAL A 123 4.67 -0.56 -3.57
CA VAL A 123 5.24 0.80 -3.63
C VAL A 123 5.23 1.31 -5.08
N LEU A 124 4.62 2.48 -5.31
CA LEU A 124 4.48 3.10 -6.64
C LEU A 124 5.67 3.96 -7.05
N LYS A 125 6.30 4.61 -6.07
CA LYS A 125 7.43 5.54 -6.22
C LYS A 125 8.33 5.43 -5.00
N THR A 126 9.58 5.88 -5.09
CA THR A 126 10.50 5.84 -3.93
C THR A 126 9.89 6.60 -2.74
N ILE A 127 9.89 5.99 -1.57
CA ILE A 127 9.40 6.55 -0.31
C ILE A 127 10.62 6.65 0.61
N PRO A 128 11.09 7.86 0.93
CA PRO A 128 12.21 8.03 1.86
C PRO A 128 11.87 7.52 3.25
N GLU A 129 12.91 7.17 4.02
CA GLU A 129 12.76 6.84 5.44
C GLU A 129 11.98 7.93 6.21
N GLY A 130 11.16 7.51 7.17
CA GLY A 130 10.38 8.39 8.03
C GLY A 130 9.14 8.99 7.37
N ASN A 131 8.87 8.70 6.09
CA ASN A 131 7.68 9.19 5.39
C ASN A 131 6.49 8.25 5.60
N GLU A 132 5.28 8.82 5.59
CA GLU A 132 4.02 8.09 5.68
C GLU A 132 3.67 7.42 4.35
N ILE A 133 3.07 6.25 4.44
CA ILE A 133 2.61 5.47 3.30
C ILE A 133 1.11 5.77 3.10
N PHE A 134 0.74 6.05 1.86
CA PHE A 134 -0.62 6.34 1.46
C PHE A 134 -1.01 5.55 0.22
N PHE A 135 -2.27 5.14 0.16
CA PHE A 135 -2.89 4.56 -1.03
C PHE A 135 -4.22 5.24 -1.35
N ASP A 136 -4.74 5.02 -2.56
CA ASP A 136 -6.07 5.47 -2.91
C ASP A 136 -7.10 4.45 -2.39
N TYR A 137 -8.09 4.93 -1.63
CA TYR A 137 -9.11 4.07 -1.02
C TYR A 137 -10.16 3.64 -2.04
N GLY A 138 -10.21 4.33 -3.19
CA GLY A 138 -11.20 4.09 -4.23
C GLY A 138 -12.53 4.80 -3.94
N LYS A 139 -13.32 4.94 -5.00
CA LYS A 139 -14.61 5.63 -4.97
C LYS A 139 -15.62 4.94 -4.05
N ASP A 140 -15.65 3.60 -4.07
CA ASP A 140 -16.62 2.82 -3.31
C ASP A 140 -16.51 3.08 -1.81
N TYR A 141 -15.31 3.27 -1.28
CA TYR A 141 -15.14 3.66 0.12
C TYR A 141 -15.83 5.01 0.41
N TRP A 142 -15.60 6.01 -0.45
CA TRP A 142 -16.13 7.36 -0.27
C TRP A 142 -17.64 7.47 -0.48
N ASP A 143 -18.21 6.60 -1.30
CA ASP A 143 -19.66 6.54 -1.50
C ASP A 143 -20.39 5.96 -0.28
N ASN A 144 -19.69 5.19 0.57
CA ASN A 144 -20.24 4.48 1.72
C ASN A 144 -19.87 5.11 3.08
N VAL A 145 -19.22 6.27 3.10
CA VAL A 145 -18.93 7.01 4.34
C VAL A 145 -19.63 8.35 4.38
N ASP A 146 -20.18 8.71 5.54
CA ASP A 146 -20.96 9.95 5.76
C ASP A 146 -20.11 11.24 5.78
N PHE A 147 -18.82 11.17 5.43
CA PHE A 147 -17.94 12.34 5.36
C PHE A 147 -17.14 12.32 4.06
N LYS A 148 -17.22 13.42 3.30
CA LYS A 148 -16.41 13.59 2.08
C LYS A 148 -15.04 14.15 2.46
N PRO A 149 -13.96 13.71 1.79
CA PRO A 149 -12.65 14.34 1.97
C PRO A 149 -12.75 15.81 1.58
N LYS A 150 -12.13 16.69 2.38
CA LYS A 150 -12.06 18.13 2.10
C LYS A 150 -11.06 18.44 0.99
#